data_AF-A0A8J2U8D8-F1
#
_entry.id   AF-A0A8J2U8D8-F1
#
_cell.length_a   1.000
_cell.length_b   1.000
_cell.length_c   1.000
_cell.angle_alpha   90.00
_cell.angle_beta   90.00
_cell.angle_gamma   90.00
#
_symmetry.space_group_name_H-M   'P 1'
#
loop_
_entity.id
_entity.type
_entity.pdbx_description
1 polymer ?
#
loop_
_entity_poly.entity_id
_entity_poly.type
_entity_poly.pdbx_seq_one_letter_code
_entity_poly.pdbx_strand_id
1 'polypeptide(L)'
;MLVGDLFQAWELYYAGSSLTALSWGWAAFSDIQETNRRVEQHARHEKALAKAQFASAQQNSFSDYYPTEQDMAYPFRERDELVEVVKTASGGLVDEKATELLKALSIFTHHQLGTMRVRCREVLFTLVDTAIFVGADAKELIATLESIGKTIEQCHDEGSLHRLMINECHQLVDRVANCSNQNRDLQLVEQVKECLRTEYYKDLSINDIASHVGASRSHIMRLFKEHTEQTINQYLTDIRIAKAKQLLLSRSVTETTFEVGFNNTTYFSTVFKKLTGLTPRQYQQQAKQSA
;
A
#
# COMPACT_ATOMS: atom_id res chain seq x y z
N MET A 1 -7.23 30.47 -16.76
CA MET A 1 -7.72 31.12 -15.54
C MET A 1 -8.02 29.99 -14.58
N LEU A 2 -7.23 29.82 -13.53
CA LEU A 2 -7.44 28.75 -12.56
C LEU A 2 -8.73 29.07 -11.79
N VAL A 3 -9.52 28.04 -11.45
CA VAL A 3 -10.78 28.18 -10.68
C VAL A 3 -10.57 28.90 -9.34
N GLY A 4 -9.32 29.00 -8.86
CA GLY A 4 -8.93 29.78 -7.68
C GLY A 4 -9.20 31.29 -7.80
N ASP A 5 -9.15 31.87 -9.00
CA ASP A 5 -9.36 33.33 -9.19
C ASP A 5 -10.84 33.73 -9.04
N LEU A 6 -11.77 32.79 -9.24
CA LEU A 6 -13.21 32.99 -9.00
C LEU A 6 -13.59 32.88 -7.51
N PHE A 7 -12.73 32.26 -6.68
CA PHE A 7 -13.01 32.02 -5.26
C PHE A 7 -12.78 33.25 -4.38
N GLN A 8 -11.82 34.13 -4.73
CA GLN A 8 -11.61 35.39 -4.01
C GLN A 8 -12.79 36.36 -4.12
N ALA A 9 -13.60 36.25 -5.19
CA ALA A 9 -14.83 37.04 -5.34
C ALA A 9 -16.00 36.50 -4.50
N TRP A 10 -15.93 35.24 -4.03
CA TRP A 10 -17.03 34.54 -3.35
C TRP A 10 -17.00 34.69 -1.83
N GLU A 11 -15.82 34.82 -1.20
CA GLU A 11 -15.69 34.98 0.26
C GLU A 11 -16.24 36.31 0.81
N LEU A 12 -16.46 37.32 -0.04
CA LEU A 12 -16.97 38.62 0.40
C LEU A 12 -18.50 38.69 0.55
N TYR A 13 -19.26 37.65 0.17
CA TYR A 13 -20.74 37.75 0.09
C TYR A 13 -21.53 36.97 1.15
N TYR A 14 -20.93 36.06 1.94
CA TYR A 14 -21.67 35.23 2.90
C TYR A 14 -21.01 35.13 4.28
N ALA A 15 -20.94 36.26 4.98
CA ALA A 15 -20.85 36.27 6.44
C ALA A 15 -22.26 36.11 7.03
N GLY A 16 -22.76 34.88 7.20
CA GLY A 16 -24.08 34.64 7.77
C GLY A 16 -24.54 33.19 7.84
N SER A 17 -24.24 32.53 8.96
CA SER A 17 -24.95 31.40 9.59
C SER A 17 -25.44 30.23 8.73
N SER A 18 -24.80 29.06 8.88
CA SER A 18 -25.42 27.77 9.25
C SER A 18 -24.46 26.60 8.96
N LEU A 19 -24.44 25.59 9.84
CA LEU A 19 -23.67 24.35 9.70
C LEU A 19 -23.91 23.60 8.37
N THR A 20 -25.00 23.91 7.65
CA THR A 20 -25.33 23.41 6.33
C THR A 20 -24.51 24.06 5.19
N ALA A 21 -24.07 25.30 5.33
CA ALA A 21 -23.17 25.93 4.35
C ALA A 21 -21.75 25.33 4.42
N LEU A 22 -21.31 24.92 5.62
CA LEU A 22 -20.04 24.21 5.81
C LEU A 22 -20.11 22.77 5.27
N SER A 23 -21.25 22.08 5.40
CA SER A 23 -21.39 20.71 4.87
C SER A 23 -21.51 20.68 3.34
N TRP A 24 -22.23 21.62 2.73
CA TRP A 24 -22.26 21.79 1.27
C TRP A 24 -20.93 22.32 0.73
N GLY A 25 -20.26 23.21 1.47
CA GLY A 25 -18.91 23.67 1.16
C GLY A 25 -17.87 22.53 1.22
N TRP A 26 -17.98 21.62 2.20
CA TRP A 26 -17.13 20.42 2.28
C TRP A 26 -17.45 19.39 1.20
N ALA A 27 -18.73 19.16 0.88
CA ALA A 27 -19.14 18.27 -0.21
C ALA A 27 -18.67 18.79 -1.57
N ALA A 28 -18.86 20.10 -1.84
CA ALA A 28 -18.35 20.75 -3.04
C ALA A 28 -16.82 20.80 -3.07
N PHE A 29 -16.15 21.02 -1.93
CA PHE A 29 -14.69 20.97 -1.83
C PHE A 29 -14.16 19.55 -2.04
N SER A 30 -14.83 18.52 -1.52
CA SER A 30 -14.54 17.11 -1.76
C SER A 30 -14.74 16.75 -3.22
N ASP A 31 -15.83 17.20 -3.85
CA ASP A 31 -16.09 16.99 -5.27
C ASP A 31 -15.11 17.76 -6.15
N ILE A 32 -14.67 18.96 -5.75
CA ILE A 32 -13.63 19.73 -6.47
C ILE A 32 -12.25 19.11 -6.28
N GLN A 33 -11.92 18.60 -5.09
CA GLN A 33 -10.69 17.83 -4.83
C GLN A 33 -10.68 16.55 -5.65
N GLU A 34 -11.81 15.85 -5.70
CA GLU A 34 -12.00 14.64 -6.50
C GLU A 34 -11.96 14.95 -8.00
N THR A 35 -12.56 16.05 -8.44
CA THR A 35 -12.50 16.50 -9.84
C THR A 35 -11.09 16.95 -10.22
N ASN A 36 -10.38 17.67 -9.34
CA ASN A 36 -8.98 18.03 -9.54
C ASN A 36 -8.07 16.80 -9.53
N ARG A 37 -8.34 15.82 -8.66
CA ARG A 37 -7.65 14.53 -8.64
C ARG A 37 -7.90 13.76 -9.94
N ARG A 38 -9.12 13.80 -10.49
CA ARG A 38 -9.49 13.22 -11.79
C ARG A 38 -8.84 13.95 -12.96
N VAL A 39 -8.74 15.28 -12.92
CA VAL A 39 -8.04 16.10 -13.94
C VAL A 39 -6.53 15.87 -13.88
N GLU A 40 -5.94 15.77 -12.69
CA GLU A 40 -4.54 15.42 -12.51
C GLU A 40 -4.25 13.97 -12.91
N GLN A 41 -5.16 13.03 -12.62
CA GLN A 41 -5.10 11.65 -13.08
C GLN A 41 -5.24 11.56 -14.60
N HIS A 42 -6.14 12.32 -15.22
CA HIS A 42 -6.27 12.41 -16.67
C HIS A 42 -5.01 13.01 -17.31
N ALA A 43 -4.42 14.05 -16.73
CA ALA A 43 -3.17 14.65 -17.21
C ALA A 43 -1.95 13.72 -17.04
N ARG A 44 -1.94 12.88 -15.99
CA ARG A 44 -0.95 11.82 -15.80
C ARG A 44 -1.16 10.68 -16.78
N HIS A 45 -2.40 10.30 -17.04
CA HIS A 45 -2.80 9.31 -18.02
C HIS A 45 -2.41 9.75 -19.44
N GLU A 46 -2.68 10.99 -19.85
CA GLU A 46 -2.21 11.56 -21.13
C GLU A 46 -0.68 11.58 -21.23
N LYS A 47 0.03 12.00 -20.17
CA LYS A 47 1.51 11.99 -20.15
C LYS A 47 2.08 10.58 -20.23
N ALA A 48 1.40 9.61 -19.66
CA ALA A 48 1.85 8.23 -19.64
C ALA A 48 1.46 7.46 -20.91
N LEU A 49 0.31 7.75 -21.51
CA LEU A 49 -0.05 7.34 -22.87
C LEU A 49 0.96 7.89 -23.87
N ALA A 50 1.30 9.18 -23.75
CA ALA A 50 2.34 9.81 -24.57
C ALA A 50 3.67 9.06 -24.38
N LYS A 51 4.10 8.78 -23.15
CA LYS A 51 5.32 7.98 -22.92
C LYS A 51 5.24 6.55 -23.47
N ALA A 52 4.08 5.90 -23.39
CA ALA A 52 3.90 4.52 -23.84
C ALA A 52 3.84 4.40 -25.38
N GLN A 53 3.32 5.41 -26.08
CA GLN A 53 3.21 5.44 -27.53
C GLN A 53 4.53 5.77 -28.23
N PHE A 54 5.41 6.57 -27.62
CA PHE A 54 6.74 6.86 -28.18
C PHE A 54 7.71 5.66 -28.12
N ALA A 55 7.31 4.53 -27.53
CA ALA A 55 8.09 3.30 -27.53
C ALA A 55 7.82 2.39 -28.75
N SER A 56 6.76 2.62 -29.54
CA SER A 56 6.50 1.86 -30.77
C SER A 56 6.71 2.74 -31.99
N ALA A 57 7.81 2.50 -32.70
CA ALA A 57 8.08 3.08 -34.01
C ALA A 57 7.06 2.57 -35.04
N GLN A 58 5.94 3.27 -35.23
CA GLN A 58 5.09 3.15 -36.40
C GLN A 58 4.53 4.51 -36.84
N GLN A 59 4.40 4.65 -38.15
CA GLN A 59 4.12 5.86 -38.95
C GLN A 59 2.68 6.42 -38.84
N ASN A 60 1.96 6.15 -37.74
CA ASN A 60 0.57 6.60 -37.58
C ASN A 60 0.49 7.77 -36.58
N SER A 61 -0.37 8.75 -36.87
CA SER A 61 -0.61 9.89 -35.99
C SER A 61 -1.46 9.47 -34.79
N PHE A 62 -1.19 10.07 -33.62
CA PHE A 62 -1.97 9.86 -32.38
C PHE A 62 -3.47 10.03 -32.61
N SER A 63 -3.86 10.97 -33.46
CA SER A 63 -5.25 11.24 -33.86
C SER A 63 -5.92 10.11 -34.61
N ASP A 64 -5.17 9.25 -35.31
CA ASP A 64 -5.72 8.22 -36.19
C ASP A 64 -6.35 7.06 -35.40
N TYR A 65 -6.07 7.01 -34.10
CA TYR A 65 -6.62 6.02 -33.17
C TYR A 65 -7.85 6.54 -32.41
N TYR A 66 -8.15 7.83 -32.48
CA TYR A 66 -9.33 8.41 -31.85
C TYR A 66 -10.37 8.79 -32.91
N PRO A 67 -11.63 8.35 -32.74
CA PRO A 67 -12.69 8.76 -33.63
C PRO A 67 -12.86 10.28 -33.64
N THR A 68 -13.12 10.83 -34.82
CA THR A 68 -13.31 12.27 -35.07
C THR A 68 -14.60 12.85 -34.47
N GLU A 69 -15.51 12.01 -33.99
CA GLU A 69 -16.73 12.40 -33.28
C GLU A 69 -16.71 11.87 -31.84
N GLN A 70 -17.46 12.54 -30.95
CA GLN A 70 -17.52 12.22 -29.52
C GLN A 70 -18.05 10.79 -29.32
N ASP A 71 -17.15 9.87 -28.99
CA ASP A 71 -17.38 8.44 -29.11
C ASP A 71 -18.07 7.86 -27.88
N MET A 72 -19.40 7.88 -27.92
CA MET A 72 -20.27 7.29 -26.89
C MET A 72 -20.26 5.74 -26.91
N ALA A 73 -19.49 5.10 -27.81
CA ALA A 73 -19.48 3.65 -27.99
C ALA A 73 -18.29 2.93 -27.33
N TYR A 74 -17.30 3.65 -26.79
CA TYR A 74 -16.19 3.02 -26.08
C TYR A 74 -16.67 2.39 -24.75
N PRO A 75 -16.21 1.18 -24.38
CA PRO A 75 -16.68 0.45 -23.20
C PRO A 75 -16.08 0.99 -21.89
N PHE A 76 -16.36 2.25 -21.57
CA PHE A 76 -15.89 2.92 -20.37
C PHE A 76 -16.40 2.23 -19.10
N ARG A 77 -17.67 1.83 -19.11
CA ARG A 77 -18.30 1.18 -17.97
C ARG A 77 -17.60 -0.14 -17.64
N GLU A 78 -17.44 -1.02 -18.61
CA GLU A 78 -16.81 -2.33 -18.44
C GLU A 78 -15.34 -2.18 -18.02
N ARG A 79 -14.65 -1.16 -18.55
CA ARG A 79 -13.29 -0.83 -18.13
C ARG A 79 -13.26 -0.42 -16.66
N ASP A 80 -14.13 0.50 -16.25
CA ASP A 80 -14.16 1.02 -14.89
C ASP A 80 -14.56 -0.07 -13.88
N GLU A 81 -15.48 -0.97 -14.26
CA GLU A 81 -15.81 -2.17 -13.47
C GLU A 81 -14.58 -3.08 -13.28
N LEU A 82 -13.78 -3.33 -14.33
CA LEU A 82 -12.54 -4.11 -14.22
C LEU A 82 -11.46 -3.40 -13.40
N VAL A 83 -11.33 -2.08 -13.52
CA VAL A 83 -10.43 -1.26 -12.70
C VAL A 83 -10.77 -1.41 -11.22
N GLU A 84 -12.06 -1.38 -10.86
CA GLU A 84 -12.49 -1.55 -9.47
C GLU A 84 -12.20 -2.98 -8.97
N VAL A 85 -12.31 -4.01 -9.82
CA VAL A 85 -11.88 -5.38 -9.49
C VAL A 85 -10.39 -5.44 -9.14
N VAL A 86 -9.52 -4.84 -9.96
CA VAL A 86 -8.07 -4.79 -9.68
C VAL A 86 -7.77 -4.01 -8.41
N LYS A 87 -8.38 -2.83 -8.26
CA LYS A 87 -8.19 -1.94 -7.11
C LYS A 87 -8.59 -2.58 -5.78
N THR A 88 -9.66 -3.37 -5.78
CA THR A 88 -10.17 -4.06 -4.59
C THR A 88 -9.61 -5.47 -4.42
N ALA A 89 -8.74 -5.92 -5.32
CA ALA A 89 -8.20 -7.27 -5.38
C ALA A 89 -9.28 -8.37 -5.38
N SER A 90 -10.38 -8.14 -6.08
CA SER A 90 -11.55 -9.04 -6.15
C SER A 90 -11.33 -10.17 -7.17
N GLY A 91 -10.39 -11.08 -6.92
CA GLY A 91 -9.95 -12.11 -7.88
C GLY A 91 -11.05 -12.99 -8.47
N GLY A 92 -12.10 -13.29 -7.69
CA GLY A 92 -13.23 -14.08 -8.15
C GLY A 92 -14.08 -13.43 -9.26
N LEU A 93 -13.91 -12.13 -9.51
CA LEU A 93 -14.65 -11.39 -10.55
C LEU A 93 -13.84 -11.13 -11.82
N VAL A 94 -12.55 -11.51 -11.85
CA VAL A 94 -11.65 -11.20 -12.96
C VAL A 94 -12.14 -11.81 -14.27
N ASP A 95 -12.45 -13.10 -14.28
CA ASP A 95 -12.84 -13.79 -15.52
C ASP A 95 -14.12 -13.20 -16.13
N GLU A 96 -15.12 -12.89 -15.30
CA GLU A 96 -16.38 -12.29 -15.72
C GLU A 96 -16.14 -10.89 -16.31
N LYS A 97 -15.51 -9.99 -15.54
CA LYS A 97 -15.37 -8.57 -15.91
C LYS A 97 -14.35 -8.34 -17.02
N ALA A 98 -13.26 -9.09 -17.05
CA ALA A 98 -12.32 -9.02 -18.16
C ALA A 98 -12.97 -9.53 -19.45
N THR A 99 -13.76 -10.61 -19.40
CA THR A 99 -14.45 -11.13 -20.58
C THR A 99 -15.51 -10.16 -21.11
N GLU A 100 -16.29 -9.51 -20.24
CA GLU A 100 -17.26 -8.48 -20.62
C GLU A 100 -16.59 -7.32 -21.36
N LEU A 101 -15.52 -6.77 -20.78
CA LEU A 101 -14.76 -5.69 -21.40
C LEU A 101 -14.16 -6.12 -22.74
N LEU A 102 -13.52 -7.29 -22.80
CA LEU A 102 -12.89 -7.78 -24.03
C LEU A 102 -13.92 -8.02 -25.13
N LYS A 103 -15.11 -8.54 -24.83
CA LYS A 103 -16.21 -8.65 -25.82
C LYS A 103 -16.67 -7.28 -26.31
N ALA A 104 -16.84 -6.31 -25.40
CA ALA A 104 -17.23 -4.96 -25.78
C ALA A 104 -16.17 -4.28 -26.65
N LEU A 105 -14.89 -4.46 -26.33
CA LEU A 105 -13.77 -3.99 -27.15
C LEU A 105 -13.71 -4.69 -28.52
N SER A 106 -14.04 -5.98 -28.59
CA SER A 106 -14.09 -6.73 -29.86
C SER A 106 -15.10 -6.11 -30.82
N ILE A 107 -16.30 -5.78 -30.30
CA ILE A 107 -17.37 -5.10 -31.05
C ILE A 107 -16.93 -3.70 -31.45
N PHE A 108 -16.42 -2.92 -30.48
CA PHE A 108 -15.97 -1.55 -30.65
C PHE A 108 -14.89 -1.40 -31.73
N THR A 109 -13.95 -2.34 -31.76
CA THR A 109 -12.86 -2.35 -32.74
C THR A 109 -13.22 -3.03 -34.05
N HIS A 110 -14.48 -3.43 -34.25
CA HIS A 110 -14.95 -4.19 -35.40
C HIS A 110 -14.10 -5.46 -35.67
N HIS A 111 -13.62 -6.11 -34.61
CA HIS A 111 -12.71 -7.25 -34.66
C HIS A 111 -11.39 -7.00 -35.42
N GLN A 112 -10.98 -5.72 -35.56
CA GLN A 112 -9.69 -5.38 -36.14
C GLN A 112 -8.59 -5.57 -35.11
N LEU A 113 -7.82 -6.65 -35.26
CA LEU A 113 -6.79 -7.06 -34.30
C LEU A 113 -5.76 -5.96 -33.99
N GLY A 114 -5.34 -5.18 -35.00
CA GLY A 114 -4.40 -4.07 -34.78
C GLY A 114 -4.95 -3.02 -33.81
N THR A 115 -6.19 -2.59 -34.01
CA THR A 115 -6.89 -1.66 -33.13
C THR A 115 -7.15 -2.28 -31.75
N MET A 116 -7.51 -3.57 -31.71
CA MET A 116 -7.73 -4.31 -30.47
C MET A 116 -6.48 -4.36 -29.59
N ARG A 117 -5.30 -4.60 -30.17
CA ARG A 117 -4.02 -4.58 -29.43
C ARG A 117 -3.75 -3.21 -28.80
N VAL A 118 -3.99 -2.13 -29.53
CA VAL A 118 -3.83 -0.76 -29.01
C VAL A 118 -4.75 -0.54 -27.82
N ARG A 119 -6.04 -0.89 -27.92
CA ARG A 119 -7.01 -0.75 -26.82
C ARG A 119 -6.67 -1.63 -25.61
N CYS A 120 -6.27 -2.88 -25.84
CA CYS A 120 -5.81 -3.76 -24.76
C CYS A 120 -4.59 -3.19 -24.04
N ARG A 121 -3.66 -2.55 -24.77
CA ARG A 121 -2.49 -1.89 -24.18
C ARG A 121 -2.87 -0.67 -23.32
N GLU A 122 -3.85 0.13 -23.75
CA GLU A 122 -4.39 1.25 -22.96
C GLU A 122 -5.07 0.77 -21.68
N VAL A 123 -5.88 -0.28 -21.76
CA VAL A 123 -6.51 -0.92 -20.60
C VAL A 123 -5.43 -1.45 -19.66
N LEU A 124 -4.46 -2.21 -20.15
CA LEU A 124 -3.36 -2.74 -19.34
C LEU A 124 -2.61 -1.63 -18.60
N PHE A 125 -2.30 -0.53 -19.29
CA PHE A 125 -1.66 0.63 -18.69
C PHE A 125 -2.49 1.19 -17.51
N THR A 126 -3.81 1.31 -17.71
CA THR A 126 -4.74 1.82 -16.69
C THR A 126 -4.81 0.90 -15.47
N LEU A 127 -4.86 -0.42 -15.68
CA LEU A 127 -4.87 -1.42 -14.60
C LEU A 127 -3.54 -1.44 -13.83
N VAL A 128 -2.42 -1.31 -14.52
CA VAL A 128 -1.09 -1.19 -13.89
C VAL A 128 -0.98 0.09 -13.07
N ASP A 129 -1.38 1.24 -13.59
CA ASP A 129 -1.35 2.51 -12.85
C ASP A 129 -2.25 2.44 -11.60
N THR A 130 -3.41 1.79 -11.71
CA THR A 130 -4.30 1.51 -10.58
C THR A 130 -3.62 0.64 -9.52
N ALA A 131 -2.95 -0.45 -9.93
CA ALA A 131 -2.23 -1.31 -9.00
C ALA A 131 -1.10 -0.56 -8.27
N ILE A 132 -0.33 0.26 -8.99
CA ILE A 132 0.71 1.12 -8.41
C ILE A 132 0.10 2.11 -7.41
N PHE A 133 -1.03 2.73 -7.77
CA PHE A 133 -1.72 3.68 -6.91
C PHE A 133 -2.22 3.04 -5.59
N VAL A 134 -2.62 1.77 -5.62
CA VAL A 134 -3.02 1.01 -4.42
C VAL A 134 -1.80 0.55 -3.59
N GLY A 135 -0.59 0.64 -4.14
CA GLY A 135 0.66 0.38 -3.42
C GLY A 135 1.43 -0.84 -3.89
N ALA A 136 1.10 -1.40 -5.07
CA ALA A 136 1.93 -2.43 -5.69
C ALA A 136 3.27 -1.83 -6.17
N ASP A 137 4.32 -2.66 -6.25
CA ASP A 137 5.67 -2.21 -6.58
C ASP A 137 5.75 -1.67 -8.03
N ALA A 138 5.95 -0.36 -8.14
CA ALA A 138 6.02 0.33 -9.43
C ALA A 138 7.22 -0.13 -10.28
N LYS A 139 8.36 -0.43 -9.67
CA LYS A 139 9.57 -0.82 -10.41
C LYS A 139 9.36 -2.19 -11.07
N GLU A 140 8.76 -3.12 -10.33
CA GLU A 140 8.44 -4.45 -10.86
C GLU A 140 7.38 -4.36 -11.97
N LEU A 141 6.29 -3.63 -11.72
CA LEU A 141 5.18 -3.50 -12.67
C LEU A 141 5.56 -2.78 -13.97
N ILE A 142 6.42 -1.76 -13.90
CA ILE A 142 6.90 -1.07 -15.11
C ILE A 142 7.76 -2.03 -15.97
N ALA A 143 8.59 -2.85 -15.34
CA ALA A 143 9.42 -3.83 -16.06
C ALA A 143 8.56 -4.91 -16.74
N THR A 144 7.48 -5.38 -16.09
CA THR A 144 6.58 -6.36 -16.70
C THR A 144 5.75 -5.74 -17.83
N LEU A 145 5.32 -4.49 -17.70
CA LEU A 145 4.52 -3.80 -18.71
C LEU A 145 5.22 -3.73 -20.09
N GLU A 146 6.53 -3.49 -20.12
CA GLU A 146 7.30 -3.50 -21.37
C GLU A 146 7.31 -4.87 -22.05
N SER A 147 7.45 -5.94 -21.25
CA SER A 147 7.44 -7.32 -21.74
C SER A 147 6.05 -7.69 -22.29
N ILE A 148 5.00 -7.40 -21.53
CA ILE A 148 3.61 -7.70 -21.93
C ILE A 148 3.23 -6.91 -23.18
N GLY A 149 3.64 -5.64 -23.29
CA GLY A 149 3.41 -4.84 -24.49
C GLY A 149 3.97 -5.50 -25.76
N LYS A 150 5.16 -6.12 -25.68
CA LYS A 150 5.72 -6.89 -26.81
C LYS A 150 4.91 -8.16 -27.09
N THR A 151 4.45 -8.86 -26.06
CA THR A 151 3.61 -10.05 -26.21
C THR A 151 2.27 -9.73 -26.86
N ILE A 152 1.64 -8.59 -26.51
CA ILE A 152 0.41 -8.10 -27.15
C ILE A 152 0.62 -7.94 -28.67
N GLU A 153 1.75 -7.37 -29.08
CA GLU A 153 2.07 -7.20 -30.52
C GLU A 153 2.29 -8.52 -31.26
N GLN A 154 2.65 -9.58 -30.54
CA GLN A 154 2.86 -10.92 -31.08
C GLN A 154 1.57 -11.77 -31.10
N CYS A 155 0.45 -11.28 -30.57
CA CYS A 155 -0.82 -12.01 -30.62
C CYS A 155 -1.40 -11.98 -32.04
N HIS A 156 -1.51 -13.13 -32.72
CA HIS A 156 -1.99 -13.22 -34.11
C HIS A 156 -3.50 -13.40 -34.25
N ASP A 157 -4.20 -13.61 -33.14
CA ASP A 157 -5.64 -13.79 -33.08
C ASP A 157 -6.23 -13.18 -31.80
N GLU A 158 -7.51 -12.86 -31.85
CA GLU A 158 -8.25 -12.25 -30.76
C GLU A 158 -8.34 -13.16 -29.52
N GLY A 159 -8.47 -14.47 -29.72
CA GLY A 159 -8.54 -15.44 -28.62
C GLY A 159 -7.25 -15.48 -27.80
N SER A 160 -6.09 -15.43 -28.45
CA SER A 160 -4.78 -15.33 -27.78
C SER A 160 -4.62 -14.02 -27.02
N LEU A 161 -5.07 -12.90 -27.59
CA LEU A 161 -5.05 -11.60 -26.92
C LEU A 161 -5.97 -11.58 -25.69
N HIS A 162 -7.18 -12.15 -25.79
CA HIS A 162 -8.12 -12.25 -24.68
C HIS A 162 -7.54 -13.07 -23.52
N ARG A 163 -6.98 -14.26 -23.81
CA ARG A 163 -6.34 -15.10 -22.79
C ARG A 163 -5.19 -14.38 -22.09
N LEU A 164 -4.35 -13.67 -22.86
CA LEU A 164 -3.27 -12.87 -22.31
C LEU A 164 -3.81 -11.80 -21.35
N MET A 165 -4.78 -11.01 -21.79
CA MET A 165 -5.35 -9.92 -20.97
C MET A 165 -6.00 -10.43 -19.68
N ILE A 166 -6.74 -11.53 -19.74
CA ILE A 166 -7.35 -12.15 -18.54
C ILE A 166 -6.25 -12.61 -17.57
N ASN A 167 -5.22 -13.29 -18.08
CA ASN A 167 -4.08 -13.73 -17.26
C ASN A 167 -3.35 -12.57 -16.60
N GLU A 168 -3.16 -11.46 -17.31
CA GLU A 168 -2.55 -10.26 -16.72
C GLU A 168 -3.44 -9.60 -15.66
N CYS A 169 -4.76 -9.63 -15.83
CA CYS A 169 -5.69 -9.15 -14.79
C CYS A 169 -5.57 -9.98 -13.51
N HIS A 170 -5.48 -11.31 -13.62
CA HIS A 170 -5.26 -12.19 -12.47
C HIS A 170 -3.94 -11.87 -11.76
N GLN A 171 -2.84 -11.76 -12.53
CA GLN A 171 -1.53 -11.39 -11.96
C GLN A 171 -1.57 -10.04 -11.24
N LEU A 172 -2.26 -9.04 -11.80
CA LEU A 172 -2.38 -7.73 -11.17
C LEU A 172 -3.18 -7.80 -9.87
N VAL A 173 -4.30 -8.53 -9.85
CA VAL A 173 -5.09 -8.73 -8.63
C VAL A 173 -4.26 -9.42 -7.54
N ASP A 174 -3.51 -10.46 -7.88
CA ASP A 174 -2.64 -11.16 -6.93
C ASP A 174 -1.56 -10.23 -6.36
N ARG A 175 -0.96 -9.39 -7.20
CA ARG A 175 0.03 -8.39 -6.77
C ARG A 175 -0.57 -7.37 -5.80
N VAL A 176 -1.78 -6.88 -6.08
CA VAL A 176 -2.49 -5.93 -5.20
C VAL A 176 -2.92 -6.61 -3.89
N ALA A 177 -3.39 -7.86 -3.93
CA ALA A 177 -3.70 -8.63 -2.73
C ALA A 177 -2.47 -8.80 -1.82
N ASN A 178 -1.33 -9.13 -2.43
CA ASN A 178 -0.07 -9.34 -1.71
C ASN A 178 0.46 -8.05 -1.09
N CYS A 179 0.39 -6.91 -1.78
CA CYS A 179 0.86 -5.63 -1.21
C CYS A 179 -0.01 -5.19 -0.03
N SER A 180 -1.33 -5.40 -0.11
CA SER A 180 -2.26 -5.11 1.00
C SER A 180 -1.94 -5.97 2.24
N ASN A 181 -1.71 -7.27 2.03
CA ASN A 181 -1.33 -8.19 3.10
C ASN A 181 0.01 -7.81 3.74
N GLN A 182 1.04 -7.51 2.95
CA GLN A 182 2.35 -7.09 3.46
C GLN A 182 2.26 -5.80 4.28
N ASN A 183 1.47 -4.82 3.84
CA ASN A 183 1.25 -3.58 4.59
C ASN A 183 0.55 -3.84 5.93
N ARG A 184 -0.46 -4.71 5.95
CA ARG A 184 -1.14 -5.12 7.19
C ARG A 184 -0.20 -5.85 8.14
N ASP A 185 0.62 -6.74 7.61
CA ASP A 185 1.64 -7.50 8.33
C ASP A 185 2.66 -6.54 8.98
N LEU A 186 3.17 -5.56 8.23
CA LEU A 186 4.05 -4.51 8.77
C LEU A 186 3.37 -3.71 9.89
N GLN A 187 2.11 -3.31 9.70
CA GLN A 187 1.35 -2.60 10.73
C GLN A 187 1.18 -3.43 12.01
N LEU A 188 0.90 -4.74 11.89
CA LEU A 188 0.82 -5.64 13.04
C LEU A 188 2.15 -5.71 13.79
N VAL A 189 3.28 -5.80 13.08
CA VAL A 189 4.61 -5.80 13.72
C VAL A 189 4.86 -4.52 14.50
N GLU A 190 4.53 -3.35 13.92
CA GLU A 190 4.71 -2.07 14.62
C GLU A 190 3.78 -1.93 15.83
N GLN A 191 2.54 -2.42 15.76
CA GLN A 191 1.64 -2.47 16.91
C GLN A 191 2.19 -3.35 18.04
N VAL A 192 2.77 -4.52 17.69
CA VAL A 192 3.44 -5.37 18.68
C VAL A 192 4.63 -4.66 19.30
N LYS A 193 5.49 -4.01 18.50
CA LYS A 193 6.62 -3.22 19.02
C LYS A 193 6.17 -2.12 19.99
N GLU A 194 5.10 -1.41 19.66
CA GLU A 194 4.57 -0.35 20.51
C GLU A 194 3.98 -0.89 21.81
N CYS A 195 3.23 -1.99 21.76
CA CYS A 195 2.75 -2.70 22.95
C CYS A 195 3.93 -3.09 23.87
N LEU A 196 4.99 -3.69 23.30
CA LEU A 196 6.18 -4.06 24.07
C LEU A 196 6.90 -2.84 24.65
N ARG A 197 6.98 -1.72 23.91
CA ARG A 197 7.65 -0.49 24.35
C ARG A 197 6.89 0.24 25.47
N THR A 198 5.57 0.19 25.46
CA THR A 198 4.70 0.90 26.40
C THR A 198 4.37 0.06 27.64
N GLU A 199 4.34 -1.26 27.50
CA GLU A 199 3.93 -2.18 28.56
C GLU A 199 5.04 -3.13 29.03
N TYR A 200 6.31 -2.85 28.72
CA TYR A 200 7.44 -3.74 29.05
C TYR A 200 7.50 -4.18 30.52
N TYR A 201 7.03 -3.35 31.45
CA TYR A 201 7.07 -3.60 32.89
C TYR A 201 6.02 -4.61 33.36
N LYS A 202 5.02 -4.93 32.53
CA LYS A 202 3.97 -5.91 32.86
C LYS A 202 4.41 -7.34 32.55
N ASP A 203 3.74 -8.31 33.18
CA ASP A 203 3.85 -9.72 32.79
C ASP A 203 3.02 -9.97 31.52
N LEU A 204 3.62 -9.74 30.36
CA LEU A 204 2.96 -9.88 29.06
C LEU A 204 3.10 -11.31 28.54
N SER A 205 1.99 -12.03 28.40
CA SER A 205 1.99 -13.26 27.63
C SER A 205 1.83 -12.97 26.14
N ILE A 206 2.28 -13.90 25.29
CA ILE A 206 2.08 -13.79 23.84
C ILE A 206 0.58 -13.80 23.50
N ASN A 207 -0.27 -14.45 24.32
CA ASN A 207 -1.72 -14.44 24.12
C ASN A 207 -2.31 -13.05 24.35
N ASP A 208 -1.79 -12.29 25.32
CA ASP A 208 -2.25 -10.93 25.60
C ASP A 208 -1.92 -10.00 24.43
N ILE A 209 -0.69 -10.11 23.91
CA ILE A 209 -0.23 -9.34 22.75
C ILE A 209 -1.07 -9.70 21.52
N ALA A 210 -1.28 -10.99 21.25
CA ALA A 210 -2.08 -11.47 20.13
C ALA A 210 -3.52 -10.95 20.17
N SER A 211 -4.13 -10.98 21.36
CA SER A 211 -5.49 -10.45 21.59
C SER A 211 -5.54 -8.93 21.40
N HIS A 212 -4.52 -8.20 21.86
CA HIS A 212 -4.43 -6.76 21.75
C HIS A 212 -4.36 -6.27 20.29
N VAL A 213 -3.62 -7.00 19.43
CA VAL A 213 -3.45 -6.64 18.00
C VAL A 213 -4.45 -7.34 17.07
N GLY A 214 -5.38 -8.14 17.61
CA GLY A 214 -6.42 -8.81 16.83
C GLY A 214 -5.90 -9.88 15.86
N ALA A 215 -4.85 -10.62 16.23
CA ALA A 215 -4.23 -11.64 15.39
C ALA A 215 -3.98 -12.95 16.17
N SER A 216 -3.81 -14.06 15.44
CA SER A 216 -3.51 -15.34 16.09
C SER A 216 -2.07 -15.37 16.62
N ARG A 217 -1.85 -16.09 17.73
CA ARG A 217 -0.53 -16.29 18.35
C ARG A 217 0.52 -16.76 17.33
N SER A 218 0.21 -17.81 16.57
CA SER A 218 1.15 -18.40 15.61
C SER A 218 1.53 -17.42 14.51
N HIS A 219 0.57 -16.61 14.04
CA HIS A 219 0.81 -15.61 13.02
C HIS A 219 1.74 -14.50 13.53
N ILE A 220 1.45 -13.90 14.70
CA ILE A 220 2.30 -12.81 15.23
C ILE A 220 3.71 -13.29 15.58
N MET A 221 3.88 -14.52 16.07
CA MET A 221 5.19 -15.05 16.43
C MET A 221 6.07 -15.24 15.18
N ARG A 222 5.49 -15.81 14.12
CA ARG A 222 6.17 -15.99 12.83
C ARG A 222 6.51 -14.62 12.24
N LEU A 223 5.49 -13.77 12.12
CA LEU A 223 5.57 -12.47 11.49
C LEU A 223 6.61 -11.55 12.16
N PHE A 224 6.57 -11.45 13.49
CA PHE A 224 7.51 -10.63 14.25
C PHE A 224 8.94 -11.12 14.08
N LYS A 225 9.17 -12.44 14.08
CA LYS A 225 10.51 -13.02 13.88
C LYS A 225 11.03 -12.78 12.46
N GLU A 226 10.19 -12.90 11.45
CA GLU A 226 10.56 -12.62 10.05
C GLU A 226 10.97 -11.15 9.85
N HIS A 227 10.27 -10.21 10.51
CA HIS A 227 10.51 -8.78 10.32
C HIS A 227 11.57 -8.17 11.24
N THR A 228 11.83 -8.77 12.40
CA THR A 228 12.78 -8.22 13.40
C THR A 228 14.01 -9.09 13.60
N GLU A 229 14.05 -10.28 12.99
CA GLU A 229 15.05 -11.33 13.23
C GLU A 229 15.13 -11.82 14.70
N GLN A 230 14.20 -11.36 15.55
CA GLN A 230 14.15 -11.64 16.98
C GLN A 230 12.80 -12.23 17.38
N THR A 231 12.78 -13.05 18.42
CA THR A 231 11.52 -13.44 19.05
C THR A 231 10.97 -12.29 19.89
N ILE A 232 9.65 -12.24 20.07
CA ILE A 232 8.96 -11.27 20.94
C ILE A 232 9.61 -11.22 22.35
N ASN A 233 9.94 -12.38 22.93
CA ASN A 233 10.57 -12.45 24.25
C ASN A 233 12.00 -11.89 24.28
N GLN A 234 12.77 -12.08 23.21
CA GLN A 234 14.10 -11.48 23.09
C GLN A 234 13.99 -9.96 22.99
N TYR A 235 13.12 -9.47 22.12
CA TYR A 235 12.88 -8.03 21.94
C TYR A 235 12.40 -7.36 23.24
N LEU A 236 11.46 -7.98 23.96
CA LEU A 236 11.01 -7.51 25.27
C LEU A 236 12.17 -7.49 26.28
N THR A 237 13.00 -8.53 26.29
CA THR A 237 14.18 -8.59 27.19
C THR A 237 15.14 -7.45 26.90
N ASP A 238 15.42 -7.16 25.63
CA ASP A 238 16.31 -6.08 25.21
C ASP A 238 15.78 -4.71 25.66
N ILE A 239 14.47 -4.45 25.51
CA ILE A 239 13.82 -3.23 26.04
C ILE A 239 14.01 -3.13 27.56
N ARG A 240 13.72 -4.21 28.30
CA ARG A 240 13.83 -4.21 29.76
C ARG A 240 15.26 -3.96 30.22
N ILE A 241 16.26 -4.55 29.56
CA ILE A 241 17.67 -4.33 29.88
C ILE A 241 18.11 -2.90 29.53
N ALA A 242 17.67 -2.35 28.40
CA ALA A 242 17.94 -0.97 28.05
C ALA A 242 17.40 0.01 29.12
N LYS A 243 16.17 -0.23 29.60
CA LYS A 243 15.58 0.54 30.70
C LYS A 243 16.30 0.31 32.03
N ALA A 244 16.71 -0.92 32.32
CA ALA A 244 17.44 -1.24 33.54
C ALA A 244 18.78 -0.50 33.62
N LYS A 245 19.51 -0.38 32.50
CA LYS A 245 20.75 0.41 32.45
C LYS A 245 20.56 1.86 32.89
N GLN A 246 19.41 2.47 32.55
CA GLN A 246 19.09 3.84 32.94
C GLN A 246 18.73 3.92 34.43
N LEU A 247 17.88 3.01 34.92
CA LEU A 247 17.42 3.02 36.31
C LEU A 247 18.53 2.66 37.31
N LEU A 248 19.47 1.79 36.93
CA LEU A 248 20.60 1.42 37.79
C LEU A 248 21.50 2.61 38.17
N LEU A 249 21.44 3.73 37.44
CA LEU A 249 22.23 4.93 37.78
C LEU A 249 21.76 5.59 39.08
N SER A 250 20.49 5.43 39.45
CA SER A 250 19.89 6.10 40.61
C SER A 250 19.13 5.18 41.57
N ARG A 251 18.84 3.92 41.18
CA ARG A 251 18.04 2.97 41.97
C ARG A 251 18.82 1.72 42.37
N SER A 252 18.35 0.98 43.37
CA SER A 252 18.94 -0.29 43.74
C SER A 252 18.70 -1.37 42.67
N VAL A 253 19.53 -2.43 42.68
CA VAL A 253 19.36 -3.58 41.78
C VAL A 253 17.99 -4.24 41.97
N THR A 254 17.53 -4.36 43.21
CA THR A 254 16.24 -4.97 43.55
C THR A 254 15.07 -4.14 43.03
N GLU A 255 15.06 -2.83 43.27
CA GLU A 255 14.01 -1.93 42.75
C GLU A 255 13.97 -1.96 41.22
N THR A 256 15.13 -1.84 40.59
CA THR A 256 15.23 -1.86 39.12
C THR A 256 14.68 -3.16 38.53
N THR A 257 14.97 -4.31 39.17
CA THR A 257 14.50 -5.63 38.71
C THR A 257 12.98 -5.65 38.55
N PHE A 258 12.26 -5.26 39.60
CA PHE A 258 10.80 -5.30 39.60
C PHE A 258 10.20 -4.21 38.73
N GLU A 259 10.80 -3.01 38.71
CA GLU A 259 10.32 -1.89 37.90
C GLU A 259 10.44 -2.12 36.40
N VAL A 260 11.46 -2.86 35.95
CA VAL A 260 11.58 -3.26 34.54
C VAL A 260 10.82 -4.53 34.20
N GLY A 261 10.03 -5.10 35.13
CA GLY A 261 9.13 -6.22 34.85
C GLY A 261 9.77 -7.61 34.97
N PHE A 262 10.91 -7.75 35.65
CA PHE A 262 11.41 -9.07 36.07
C PHE A 262 10.83 -9.43 37.44
N ASN A 263 10.47 -10.70 37.63
CA ASN A 263 9.95 -11.23 38.89
C ASN A 263 11.04 -11.84 39.80
N ASN A 264 12.29 -11.89 39.34
CA ASN A 264 13.38 -12.56 40.04
C ASN A 264 14.72 -11.85 39.81
N THR A 265 15.32 -11.35 40.90
CA THR A 265 16.58 -10.59 40.89
C THR A 265 17.79 -11.42 40.43
N THR A 266 17.82 -12.72 40.74
CA THR A 266 18.89 -13.64 40.31
C THR A 266 18.82 -13.89 38.81
N TYR A 267 17.61 -14.12 38.28
CA TYR A 267 17.39 -14.28 36.85
C TYR A 267 17.71 -12.99 36.10
N PHE A 268 17.22 -11.84 36.58
CA PHE A 268 17.57 -10.52 36.05
C PHE A 268 19.08 -10.31 35.99
N SER A 269 19.81 -10.59 37.07
CA SER A 269 21.26 -10.42 37.12
C SER A 269 21.99 -11.30 36.09
N THR A 270 21.49 -12.52 35.87
CA THR A 270 22.03 -13.46 34.87
C THR A 270 21.81 -12.93 33.45
N VAL A 271 20.59 -12.50 33.13
CA VAL A 271 20.24 -11.94 31.83
C VAL A 271 20.99 -10.63 31.56
N PHE A 272 21.04 -9.73 32.55
CA PHE A 272 21.76 -8.46 32.45
C PHE A 272 23.25 -8.70 32.19
N LYS A 273 23.88 -9.62 32.92
CA LYS A 273 25.29 -9.98 32.67
C LYS A 273 25.50 -10.56 31.28
N LYS A 274 24.60 -11.45 30.83
CA LYS A 274 24.68 -12.05 29.50
C LYS A 274 24.63 -10.99 28.39
N LEU A 275 23.76 -9.99 28.51
CA LEU A 275 23.53 -8.99 27.46
C LEU A 275 24.46 -7.76 27.55
N THR A 276 25.04 -7.50 28.71
CA THR A 276 25.88 -6.30 28.92
C THR A 276 27.35 -6.61 29.19
N GLY A 277 27.70 -7.86 29.49
CA GLY A 277 29.03 -8.29 29.94
C GLY A 277 29.30 -8.04 31.43
N LEU A 278 28.44 -7.28 32.13
CA LEU A 278 28.65 -6.85 33.52
C LEU A 278 27.49 -7.27 34.39
N THR A 279 27.75 -7.61 35.65
CA THR A 279 26.65 -7.73 36.62
C THR A 279 26.02 -6.36 36.87
N PRO A 280 24.74 -6.28 37.29
CA PRO A 280 24.10 -5.01 37.63
C PRO A 280 24.92 -4.17 38.62
N ARG A 281 25.50 -4.79 39.66
CA ARG A 281 26.37 -4.11 40.63
C ARG A 281 27.65 -3.56 40.01
N GLN A 282 28.31 -4.34 39.15
CA GLN A 282 29.51 -3.87 38.44
C GLN A 282 29.18 -2.69 37.53
N TYR A 283 28.04 -2.75 36.84
CA TYR A 283 27.56 -1.64 36.00
C TYR A 283 27.32 -0.36 36.83
N GLN A 284 26.69 -0.46 38.01
CA GLN A 284 26.52 0.67 38.92
C GLN A 284 27.84 1.25 39.41
N GLN A 285 28.79 0.40 39.78
CA GLN A 285 30.09 0.83 40.27
C GLN A 285 30.88 1.57 39.18
N GLN A 286 30.85 1.05 37.94
CA GLN A 286 31.49 1.69 36.80
C GLN A 286 30.85 3.04 36.47
N ALA A 287 29.52 3.13 36.49
CA ALA A 287 28.82 4.39 36.22
C ALA A 287 29.16 5.49 37.24
N LYS A 288 29.41 5.13 38.50
CA LYS A 288 29.85 6.06 39.55
C LYS A 288 31.30 6.49 39.44
N GLN A 289 32.14 5.72 38.75
CA GLN A 289 33.56 6.05 38.52
C GLN A 289 33.74 6.95 37.30
N SER A 290 32.78 6.95 36.38
CA SER A 290 32.78 7.76 35.16
C SER A 290 31.99 9.07 35.27
N ALA A 291 31.38 9.35 36.43
CA ALA A 291 30.59 10.55 36.73
C ALA A 291 31.38 11.48 37.66
#